data_AF-A0A954YYW3-F1
#
_entry.id   AF-A0A954YYW3-F1
#
_cell.length_a   1.000
_cell.length_b   1.000
_cell.length_c   1.000
_cell.angle_alpha   90.00
_cell.angle_beta   90.00
_cell.angle_gamma   90.00
#
_symmetry.space_group_name_H-M   'P 1'
#
loop_
_entity.id
_entity.type
_entity.pdbx_description
1 polymer ?
#
loop_
_entity_poly.entity_id
_entity_poly.type
_entity_poly.pdbx_seq_one_letter_code
_entity_poly.pdbx_strand_id
1 'polypeptide(L)'
;DFRGHGDSANEENYHPRQWASDREVTDIMTAIAIAEEWLEHRDRPIDMGLFGISRGACAALLAAEHRENIRAIVTDGAFSSDCTLEHFLKRWASIFAKVRVVAENHPPEFWRFLRWWVFHRAERSFKCRFPSVRKALVRMLPRPILFIHGARDSHIPVNQSRLLYAQAAQPRYLWIVPGAKHNQSVDVAAEDYAQHTVQFFDRFLAGERHPSNLYYGDLIEGITASEREYHHISLDTESADDDSLLVGAGAGEEDFD
;
A
#
# COMPACT_ATOMS: atom_id res chain seq x y z
N ASP A 1 -21.61 -2.52 3.86
CA ASP A 1 -21.03 -1.18 3.57
C ASP A 1 -20.38 -0.57 4.80
N PHE A 2 -19.34 0.25 4.62
CA PHE A 2 -18.78 1.05 5.70
C PHE A 2 -19.81 2.05 6.24
N ARG A 3 -19.61 2.52 7.47
CA ARG A 3 -20.45 3.56 8.07
C ARG A 3 -20.57 4.76 7.12
N GLY A 4 -21.78 5.31 7.01
CA GLY A 4 -22.07 6.43 6.13
C GLY A 4 -22.07 6.11 4.62
N HIS A 5 -22.18 4.84 4.24
CA HIS A 5 -22.37 4.41 2.85
C HIS A 5 -23.53 3.43 2.74
N GLY A 6 -24.21 3.44 1.58
CA GLY A 6 -25.34 2.55 1.32
C GLY A 6 -26.39 2.68 2.42
N ASP A 7 -26.79 1.54 2.98
CA ASP A 7 -27.77 1.46 4.07
C ASP A 7 -27.12 1.46 5.47
N SER A 8 -25.78 1.51 5.56
CA SER A 8 -25.09 1.52 6.84
C SER A 8 -25.25 2.86 7.55
N ALA A 9 -25.60 2.81 8.83
CA ALA A 9 -25.71 3.98 9.69
C ALA A 9 -24.43 4.86 9.61
N ASN A 10 -24.61 6.16 9.70
CA ASN A 10 -23.49 7.09 9.80
C ASN A 10 -23.22 7.44 11.27
N GLU A 11 -21.96 7.71 11.57
CA GLU A 11 -21.58 8.29 12.85
C GLU A 11 -21.77 9.81 12.84
N GLU A 12 -22.26 10.36 13.94
CA GLU A 12 -22.46 11.79 14.07
C GLU A 12 -21.13 12.55 13.91
N ASN A 13 -21.12 13.56 13.03
CA ASN A 13 -19.93 14.35 12.67
C ASN A 13 -18.81 13.59 11.93
N TYR A 14 -19.06 12.35 11.49
CA TYR A 14 -18.18 11.65 10.58
C TYR A 14 -18.64 11.82 9.13
N HIS A 15 -17.69 12.12 8.25
CA HIS A 15 -17.91 12.20 6.82
C HIS A 15 -16.91 11.27 6.13
N PRO A 16 -17.37 10.24 5.41
CA PRO A 16 -16.49 9.36 4.68
C PRO A 16 -15.62 10.12 3.66
N ARG A 17 -14.37 9.70 3.56
CA ARG A 17 -13.38 10.32 2.66
C ARG A 17 -12.73 9.26 1.79
N GLN A 18 -11.95 9.69 0.80
CA GLN A 18 -11.23 8.80 -0.10
C GLN A 18 -10.10 8.01 0.59
N TRP A 19 -9.66 8.44 1.76
CA TRP A 19 -8.55 7.85 2.52
C TRP A 19 -9.09 6.90 3.58
N ALA A 20 -8.46 5.73 3.72
CA ALA A 20 -8.80 4.80 4.79
C ALA A 20 -8.46 5.42 6.15
N SER A 21 -9.45 5.45 7.04
CA SER A 21 -9.32 5.92 8.41
C SER A 21 -9.47 4.77 9.40
N ASP A 22 -9.22 5.04 10.68
CA ASP A 22 -9.55 4.13 11.77
C ASP A 22 -11.02 3.68 11.78
N ARG A 23 -11.93 4.45 11.17
CA ARG A 23 -13.35 4.09 11.07
C ARG A 23 -13.59 2.94 10.08
N GLU A 24 -13.05 3.02 8.87
CA GLU A 24 -13.12 1.90 7.91
C GLU A 24 -12.43 0.65 8.46
N VAL A 25 -11.31 0.82 9.17
CA VAL A 25 -10.63 -0.31 9.83
C VAL A 25 -11.54 -0.94 10.87
N THR A 26 -12.18 -0.14 11.72
CA THR A 26 -13.13 -0.63 12.73
C THR A 26 -14.32 -1.35 12.10
N ASP A 27 -14.84 -0.83 10.99
CA ASP A 27 -15.97 -1.44 10.26
C ASP A 27 -15.58 -2.80 9.69
N ILE A 28 -14.39 -2.94 9.09
CA ILE A 28 -13.88 -4.24 8.63
C ILE A 28 -13.64 -5.18 9.80
N MET A 29 -13.03 -4.72 10.88
CA MET A 29 -12.78 -5.55 12.07
C MET A 29 -14.09 -6.08 12.68
N THR A 30 -15.16 -5.28 12.62
CA THR A 30 -16.50 -5.69 13.06
C THR A 30 -17.09 -6.73 12.11
N ALA A 31 -16.97 -6.53 10.79
CA ALA A 31 -17.41 -7.50 9.80
C ALA A 31 -16.66 -8.84 9.93
N ILE A 32 -15.35 -8.79 10.19
CA ILE A 32 -14.52 -9.97 10.50
C ILE A 32 -15.07 -10.66 11.74
N ALA A 33 -15.30 -9.94 12.85
CA ALA A 33 -15.82 -10.53 14.09
C ALA A 33 -17.18 -11.23 13.89
N ILE A 34 -18.09 -10.64 13.11
CA ILE A 34 -19.37 -11.26 12.75
C ILE A 34 -19.16 -12.54 11.92
N ALA A 35 -18.21 -12.52 10.99
CA ALA A 35 -17.88 -13.69 10.18
C ALA A 35 -17.22 -14.80 11.03
N GLU A 36 -16.35 -14.45 11.98
CA GLU A 36 -15.76 -15.37 12.95
C GLU A 36 -16.86 -16.09 13.75
N GLU A 37 -17.78 -15.32 14.33
CA GLU A 37 -18.92 -15.84 15.07
C GLU A 37 -19.79 -16.75 14.18
N TRP A 38 -20.07 -16.35 12.94
CA TRP A 38 -20.88 -17.14 12.00
C TRP A 38 -20.23 -18.49 11.63
N LEU A 39 -18.91 -18.51 11.49
CA LEU A 39 -18.11 -19.72 11.19
C LEU A 39 -18.05 -20.65 12.40
N GLU A 40 -17.82 -20.09 13.59
CA GLU A 40 -17.78 -20.84 14.86
C GLU A 40 -19.11 -21.55 15.13
N HIS A 41 -20.25 -20.87 14.97
CA HIS A 41 -21.58 -21.48 15.11
C HIS A 41 -21.89 -22.61 14.12
N ARG A 42 -21.07 -22.78 13.08
CA ARG A 42 -21.22 -23.82 12.05
C ARG A 42 -20.13 -24.88 12.11
N ASP A 43 -19.29 -24.86 13.14
CA ASP A 43 -18.14 -25.74 13.27
C ASP A 43 -17.23 -25.69 12.03
N ARG A 44 -17.06 -24.49 11.46
CA ARG A 44 -16.21 -24.25 10.27
C ARG A 44 -14.85 -23.68 10.71
N PRO A 45 -13.77 -23.94 9.95
CA PRO A 45 -12.50 -23.24 10.15
C PRO A 45 -12.70 -21.72 10.12
N ILE A 46 -12.13 -21.01 11.09
CA ILE A 46 -12.26 -19.55 11.23
C ILE A 46 -11.23 -18.82 10.34
N ASP A 47 -10.74 -19.49 9.30
CA ASP A 47 -9.80 -18.97 8.33
C ASP A 47 -10.55 -18.19 7.24
N MET A 48 -10.10 -16.97 6.97
CA MET A 48 -10.74 -16.07 6.01
C MET A 48 -9.74 -15.42 5.06
N GLY A 49 -10.24 -15.05 3.88
CA GLY A 49 -9.55 -14.18 2.94
C GLY A 49 -10.15 -12.78 2.97
N LEU A 50 -9.31 -11.76 2.75
CA LEU A 50 -9.80 -10.40 2.51
C LEU A 50 -9.57 -10.01 1.06
N PHE A 51 -10.59 -9.44 0.44
CA PHE A 51 -10.52 -8.80 -0.85
C PHE A 51 -10.96 -7.35 -0.71
N GLY A 52 -10.16 -6.42 -1.21
CA GLY A 52 -10.48 -5.00 -1.14
C GLY A 52 -10.03 -4.24 -2.38
N ILE A 53 -10.80 -3.20 -2.72
CA ILE A 53 -10.54 -2.31 -3.86
C ILE A 53 -10.33 -0.89 -3.35
N SER A 54 -9.29 -0.20 -3.84
CA SER A 54 -8.93 1.18 -3.53
C SER A 54 -8.89 1.44 -2.01
N ARG A 55 -9.71 2.34 -1.49
CA ARG A 55 -9.85 2.58 -0.04
C ARG A 55 -10.14 1.30 0.74
N GLY A 56 -10.96 0.40 0.19
CA GLY A 56 -11.26 -0.90 0.80
C GLY A 56 -10.05 -1.83 0.84
N ALA A 57 -9.14 -1.76 -0.15
CA ALA A 57 -7.87 -2.47 -0.12
C ALA A 57 -6.98 -2.00 1.03
N CYS A 58 -6.86 -0.68 1.20
CA CYS A 58 -6.10 -0.08 2.28
C CYS A 58 -6.67 -0.48 3.65
N ALA A 59 -8.00 -0.39 3.80
CA ALA A 59 -8.67 -0.79 5.03
C ALA A 59 -8.52 -2.30 5.33
N ALA A 60 -8.57 -3.16 4.29
CA ALA A 60 -8.35 -4.60 4.44
C ALA A 60 -6.93 -4.92 4.94
N LEU A 61 -5.91 -4.28 4.37
CA LEU A 61 -4.51 -4.42 4.84
C LEU A 61 -4.35 -3.96 6.29
N LEU A 62 -4.95 -2.82 6.64
CA LEU A 62 -4.89 -2.28 8.00
C LEU A 62 -5.62 -3.19 9.01
N ALA A 63 -6.77 -3.74 8.65
CA ALA A 63 -7.51 -4.67 9.51
C ALA A 63 -6.76 -6.00 9.68
N ALA A 64 -6.17 -6.52 8.60
CA ALA A 64 -5.43 -7.78 8.63
C ALA A 64 -4.19 -7.76 9.54
N GLU A 65 -3.62 -6.58 9.83
CA GLU A 65 -2.53 -6.42 10.80
C GLU A 65 -2.93 -6.97 12.18
N HIS A 66 -4.22 -6.91 12.53
CA HIS A 66 -4.75 -7.22 13.85
C HIS A 66 -5.43 -8.60 13.96
N ARG A 67 -5.41 -9.41 12.90
CA ARG A 67 -6.15 -10.68 12.81
C ARG A 67 -5.34 -11.76 12.12
N GLU A 68 -4.91 -12.78 12.87
CA GLU A 68 -4.04 -13.86 12.36
C GLU A 68 -4.79 -14.90 11.52
N ASN A 69 -6.10 -15.00 11.72
CA ASN A 69 -7.01 -15.86 10.97
C ASN A 69 -7.35 -15.32 9.57
N ILE A 70 -6.86 -14.13 9.21
CA ILE A 70 -6.83 -13.66 7.82
C ILE A 70 -5.63 -14.30 7.12
N ARG A 71 -5.90 -15.36 6.34
CA ARG A 71 -4.89 -16.23 5.73
C ARG A 71 -4.36 -15.74 4.40
N ALA A 72 -5.16 -15.01 3.63
CA ALA A 72 -4.79 -14.54 2.30
C ALA A 72 -5.46 -13.18 2.01
N ILE A 73 -4.75 -12.29 1.31
CA ILE A 73 -5.25 -10.95 1.01
C ILE A 73 -5.09 -10.65 -0.49
N VAL A 74 -6.16 -10.22 -1.13
CA VAL A 74 -6.13 -9.66 -2.49
C VAL A 74 -6.50 -8.18 -2.41
N THR A 75 -5.69 -7.36 -3.07
CA THR A 75 -5.90 -5.91 -3.13
C THR A 75 -5.91 -5.44 -4.57
N ASP A 76 -6.80 -4.52 -4.91
CA ASP A 76 -6.79 -3.82 -6.21
C ASP A 76 -6.73 -2.31 -5.97
N GLY A 77 -5.71 -1.64 -6.46
CA GLY A 77 -5.59 -0.20 -6.30
C GLY A 77 -5.17 0.26 -4.90
N ALA A 78 -4.49 -0.58 -4.11
CA ALA A 78 -4.04 -0.23 -2.76
C ALA A 78 -2.97 0.88 -2.78
N PHE A 79 -2.98 1.73 -1.75
CA PHE A 79 -2.05 2.84 -1.64
C PHE A 79 -1.73 3.21 -0.20
N SER A 80 -0.62 3.92 0.01
CA SER A 80 -0.30 4.46 1.33
C SER A 80 -0.70 5.93 1.41
N SER A 81 -1.58 6.27 2.37
CA SER A 81 -2.08 7.62 2.55
C SER A 81 -0.95 8.66 2.69
N ASP A 82 0.14 8.30 3.37
CA ASP A 82 1.30 9.18 3.56
C ASP A 82 2.06 9.45 2.27
N CYS A 83 2.27 8.42 1.44
CA CYS A 83 2.99 8.56 0.17
C CYS A 83 2.15 9.27 -0.90
N THR A 84 0.85 8.97 -0.95
CA THR A 84 -0.07 9.65 -1.87
C THR A 84 -0.22 11.13 -1.51
N LEU A 85 -0.30 11.46 -0.22
CA LEU A 85 -0.29 12.86 0.22
C LEU A 85 0.99 13.57 -0.20
N GLU A 86 2.16 12.96 0.04
CA GLU A 86 3.44 13.55 -0.36
C GLU A 86 3.55 13.73 -1.88
N HIS A 87 3.09 12.74 -2.66
CA HIS A 87 3.02 12.84 -4.13
C HIS A 87 2.18 14.04 -4.56
N PHE A 88 0.99 14.22 -3.97
CA PHE A 88 0.16 15.38 -4.27
C PHE A 88 0.81 16.67 -3.80
N LEU A 89 1.35 16.74 -2.58
CA LEU A 89 2.02 17.95 -2.09
C LEU A 89 3.15 18.39 -3.03
N LYS A 90 4.00 17.47 -3.50
CA LYS A 90 5.07 17.77 -4.47
C LYS A 90 4.52 18.19 -5.83
N ARG A 91 3.47 17.51 -6.32
CA ARG A 91 2.83 17.82 -7.61
C ARG A 91 2.17 19.20 -7.62
N TRP A 92 1.53 19.60 -6.52
CA TRP A 92 0.82 20.87 -6.38
C TRP A 92 1.71 21.98 -5.79
N ALA A 93 2.92 21.68 -5.28
CA ALA A 93 3.86 22.66 -4.76
C ALA A 93 4.18 23.75 -5.79
N SER A 94 4.33 23.38 -7.06
CA SER A 94 4.56 24.30 -8.17
C SER A 94 3.41 25.28 -8.43
N ILE A 95 2.19 24.97 -7.99
CA ILE A 95 1.00 25.81 -8.17
C ILE A 95 0.90 26.86 -7.06
N PHE A 96 1.33 26.53 -5.83
CA PHE A 96 1.28 27.44 -4.69
C PHE A 96 2.57 28.24 -4.46
N ALA A 97 3.72 27.70 -4.87
CA ALA A 97 5.00 28.39 -4.76
C ALA A 97 5.24 29.27 -6.01
N LYS A 98 4.88 30.56 -5.93
CA LYS A 98 5.30 31.57 -6.92
C LYS A 98 6.82 31.73 -7.07
N VAL A 99 7.61 31.09 -6.20
CA VAL A 99 9.06 31.09 -6.22
C VAL A 99 9.56 29.67 -6.47
N ARG A 100 9.95 29.36 -7.72
CA ARG A 100 10.48 28.05 -8.17
C ARG A 100 11.59 27.50 -7.26
N VAL A 101 12.43 28.37 -6.71
CA VAL A 101 13.55 28.02 -5.84
C VAL A 101 13.10 27.40 -4.50
N VAL A 102 11.89 27.72 -4.02
CA VAL A 102 11.35 27.14 -2.78
C VAL A 102 10.81 25.74 -3.03
N ALA A 103 10.19 25.48 -4.18
CA ALA A 103 9.62 24.17 -4.49
C ALA A 103 10.67 23.06 -4.76
N GLU A 104 11.84 23.43 -5.27
CA GLU A 104 12.84 22.47 -5.77
C GLU A 104 13.91 22.08 -4.73
N ASN A 105 14.13 22.87 -3.65
CA ASN A 105 15.25 22.70 -2.72
C ASN A 105 14.86 22.50 -1.25
N HIS A 106 13.77 21.78 -0.98
CA HIS A 106 13.42 21.44 0.40
C HIS A 106 14.12 20.15 0.85
N PRO A 107 14.85 20.17 1.99
CA PRO A 107 15.50 18.97 2.50
C PRO A 107 14.45 17.90 2.87
N PRO A 108 14.77 16.59 2.83
CA PRO A 108 13.80 15.51 3.11
C PRO A 108 13.05 15.68 4.44
N GLU A 109 13.69 16.29 5.44
CA GLU A 109 13.15 16.61 6.76
C GLU A 109 11.96 17.57 6.67
N PHE A 110 12.00 18.54 5.74
CA PHE A 110 10.90 19.48 5.53
C PHE A 110 9.63 18.75 5.09
N TRP A 111 9.74 17.84 4.11
CA TRP A 111 8.60 17.06 3.63
C TRP A 111 8.06 16.13 4.71
N ARG A 112 8.94 15.53 5.52
CA ARG A 112 8.55 14.72 6.68
C ARG A 112 7.77 15.53 7.71
N PHE A 113 8.25 16.72 8.05
CA PHE A 113 7.60 17.62 9.00
C PHE A 113 6.26 18.14 8.45
N LEU A 114 6.22 18.61 7.20
CA LEU A 114 5.00 19.12 6.57
C LEU A 114 3.92 18.02 6.50
N ARG A 115 4.32 16.80 6.10
CA ARG A 115 3.43 15.63 6.09
C ARG A 115 2.88 15.34 7.49
N TRP A 116 3.75 15.28 8.51
CA TRP A 116 3.36 15.10 9.91
C TRP A 116 2.34 16.16 10.35
N TRP A 117 2.61 17.43 10.06
CA TRP A 117 1.73 18.54 10.41
C TRP A 117 0.36 18.46 9.71
N VAL A 118 0.33 18.15 8.41
CA VAL A 118 -0.91 17.98 7.65
C VAL A 118 -1.74 16.83 8.21
N PHE A 119 -1.13 15.68 8.49
CA PHE A 119 -1.84 14.55 9.11
C PHE A 119 -2.39 14.93 10.48
N HIS A 120 -1.59 15.55 11.36
CA HIS A 120 -2.10 15.95 12.68
C HIS A 120 -3.23 16.97 12.60
N ARG A 121 -3.19 17.90 11.66
CA ARG A 121 -4.27 18.85 11.45
C ARG A 121 -5.51 18.17 10.89
N ALA A 122 -5.35 17.24 9.95
CA ALA A 122 -6.43 16.44 9.39
C ALA A 122 -7.10 15.57 10.48
N GLU A 123 -6.32 14.87 11.30
CA GLU A 123 -6.85 14.02 12.38
C GLU A 123 -7.66 14.82 13.40
N ARG A 124 -7.16 16.00 13.80
CA ARG A 124 -7.90 16.91 14.70
C ARG A 124 -9.17 17.46 14.05
N SER A 125 -9.09 17.87 12.79
CA SER A 125 -10.22 18.46 12.08
C SER A 125 -11.31 17.45 11.75
N PHE A 126 -10.92 16.21 11.45
CA PHE A 126 -11.83 15.15 11.01
C PHE A 126 -12.21 14.19 12.13
N LYS A 127 -11.62 14.33 13.32
CA LYS A 127 -11.89 13.48 14.51
C LYS A 127 -11.77 11.98 14.19
N CYS A 128 -10.79 11.64 13.37
CA CYS A 128 -10.44 10.28 12.98
C CYS A 128 -8.93 10.17 12.80
N ARG A 129 -8.39 8.96 12.82
CA ARG A 129 -6.97 8.69 12.58
C ARG A 129 -6.76 8.14 11.18
N PHE A 130 -5.58 8.40 10.61
CA PHE A 130 -5.18 7.86 9.31
C PHE A 130 -3.98 6.93 9.46
N PRO A 131 -4.21 5.65 9.79
CA PRO A 131 -3.12 4.70 9.96
C PRO A 131 -2.39 4.47 8.63
N SER A 132 -1.09 4.16 8.72
CA SER A 132 -0.22 4.00 7.54
C SER A 132 -0.21 2.54 7.10
N VAL A 133 -0.74 2.28 5.90
CA VAL A 133 -0.75 0.95 5.26
C VAL A 133 0.66 0.37 5.16
N ARG A 134 1.65 1.19 4.79
CA ARG A 134 3.05 0.80 4.76
C ARG A 134 3.56 0.28 6.12
N LYS A 135 3.25 1.01 7.20
CA LYS A 135 3.68 0.59 8.54
C LYS A 135 2.97 -0.69 8.97
N ALA A 136 1.70 -0.83 8.61
CA ALA A 136 0.93 -2.04 8.88
C ALA A 136 1.54 -3.25 8.17
N LEU A 137 1.89 -3.13 6.88
CA LEU A 137 2.56 -4.21 6.12
C LEU A 137 3.86 -4.69 6.76
N VAL A 138 4.68 -3.76 7.26
CA VAL A 138 5.96 -4.09 7.92
C VAL A 138 5.75 -4.80 9.27
N ARG A 139 4.66 -4.50 9.97
CA ARG A 139 4.33 -5.08 11.29
C ARG A 139 3.52 -6.37 11.18
N MET A 140 2.81 -6.55 10.07
CA MET A 140 1.92 -7.68 9.84
C MET A 140 2.72 -8.98 9.77
N LEU A 141 2.23 -10.01 10.45
CA LEU A 141 2.80 -11.36 10.34
C LEU A 141 2.76 -11.84 8.88
N PRO A 142 3.83 -12.52 8.40
CA PRO A 142 3.90 -13.00 7.02
C PRO A 142 2.70 -13.83 6.62
N ARG A 143 2.09 -13.43 5.50
CA ARG A 143 0.95 -14.11 4.88
C ARG A 143 0.87 -13.76 3.39
N PRO A 144 0.30 -14.63 2.56
CA PRO A 144 0.05 -14.36 1.14
C PRO A 144 -0.68 -13.05 0.88
N ILE A 145 -0.08 -12.18 0.05
CA ILE A 145 -0.73 -10.97 -0.46
C ILE A 145 -0.58 -10.86 -1.98
N LEU A 146 -1.69 -10.64 -2.68
CA LEU A 146 -1.74 -10.27 -4.10
C LEU A 146 -2.09 -8.79 -4.22
N PHE A 147 -1.22 -8.05 -4.90
CA PHE A 147 -1.44 -6.65 -5.29
C PHE A 147 -1.82 -6.58 -6.76
N ILE A 148 -2.98 -6.01 -7.07
CA ILE A 148 -3.48 -5.76 -8.42
C ILE A 148 -3.48 -4.23 -8.61
N HIS A 149 -3.02 -3.75 -9.76
CA HIS A 149 -3.06 -2.32 -10.05
C HIS A 149 -3.10 -2.03 -11.54
N GLY A 150 -3.84 -0.99 -11.95
CA GLY A 150 -3.88 -0.54 -13.34
C GLY A 150 -2.63 0.26 -13.74
N ALA A 151 -1.97 -0.11 -14.84
CA ALA A 151 -0.76 0.57 -15.30
C ALA A 151 -0.98 2.05 -15.67
N ARG A 152 -2.21 2.42 -16.06
CA ARG A 152 -2.59 3.78 -16.48
C ARG A 152 -3.39 4.52 -15.41
N ASP A 153 -3.28 4.09 -14.15
CA ASP A 153 -3.92 4.79 -13.04
C ASP A 153 -3.29 6.17 -12.82
N SER A 154 -4.05 7.21 -13.16
CA SER A 154 -3.68 8.62 -13.00
C SER A 154 -4.12 9.22 -11.67
N HIS A 155 -4.97 8.52 -10.91
CA HIS A 155 -5.44 8.94 -9.59
C HIS A 155 -4.46 8.47 -8.51
N ILE A 156 -4.11 7.18 -8.56
CA ILE A 156 -3.15 6.52 -7.67
C ILE A 156 -2.04 5.93 -8.54
N PRO A 157 -0.86 6.59 -8.62
CA PRO A 157 0.22 6.11 -9.46
C PRO A 157 0.60 4.67 -9.14
N VAL A 158 0.85 3.85 -10.16
CA VAL A 158 1.23 2.43 -10.02
C VAL A 158 2.42 2.18 -9.08
N ASN A 159 3.29 3.19 -8.92
CA ASN A 159 4.40 3.15 -7.98
C ASN A 159 3.96 2.98 -6.51
N GLN A 160 2.72 3.34 -6.15
CA GLN A 160 2.16 3.03 -4.83
C GLN A 160 2.07 1.52 -4.61
N SER A 161 1.49 0.76 -5.56
CA SER A 161 1.39 -0.69 -5.45
C SER A 161 2.75 -1.36 -5.47
N ARG A 162 3.70 -0.87 -6.29
CA ARG A 162 5.08 -1.37 -6.30
C ARG A 162 5.79 -1.16 -4.95
N LEU A 163 5.61 0.01 -4.34
CA LEU A 163 6.15 0.32 -3.02
C LEU A 163 5.57 -0.61 -1.94
N LEU A 164 4.25 -0.80 -1.92
CA LEU A 164 3.60 -1.71 -0.97
C LEU A 164 4.03 -3.17 -1.18
N TYR A 165 4.12 -3.63 -2.43
CA TYR A 165 4.67 -4.94 -2.77
C TYR A 165 6.08 -5.12 -2.22
N ALA A 166 6.99 -4.17 -2.47
CA ALA A 166 8.36 -4.25 -1.98
C ALA A 166 8.48 -4.31 -0.44
N GLN A 167 7.47 -3.85 0.29
CA GLN A 167 7.43 -3.81 1.75
C GLN A 167 6.70 -4.99 2.42
N ALA A 168 5.81 -5.66 1.69
CA ALA A 168 5.10 -6.82 2.20
C ALA A 168 6.04 -8.01 2.45
N ALA A 169 5.79 -8.83 3.47
CA ALA A 169 6.52 -10.08 3.64
C ALA A 169 6.18 -11.09 2.53
N GLN A 170 7.08 -12.05 2.28
CA GLN A 170 6.80 -13.18 1.40
C GLN A 170 5.81 -14.16 2.07
N PRO A 171 4.95 -14.87 1.31
CA PRO A 171 4.81 -14.78 -0.15
C PRO A 171 3.99 -13.54 -0.57
N ARG A 172 4.49 -12.80 -1.55
CA ARG A 172 3.84 -11.61 -2.12
C ARG A 172 3.83 -11.65 -3.63
N TYR A 173 2.78 -11.13 -4.24
CA TYR A 173 2.58 -11.13 -5.69
C TYR A 173 2.09 -9.77 -6.17
N LEU A 174 2.48 -9.38 -7.37
CA LEU A 174 2.07 -8.12 -7.99
C LEU A 174 1.62 -8.37 -9.42
N TRP A 175 0.38 -8.01 -9.76
CA TRP A 175 -0.14 -8.05 -11.12
C TRP A 175 -0.52 -6.64 -11.58
N ILE A 176 0.23 -6.11 -12.55
CA ILE A 176 -0.01 -4.80 -13.13
C ILE A 176 -0.77 -4.97 -14.45
N VAL A 177 -2.00 -4.47 -14.53
CA VAL A 177 -2.86 -4.63 -15.71
C VAL A 177 -2.55 -3.55 -16.75
N PRO A 178 -2.01 -3.91 -17.93
CA PRO A 178 -1.74 -2.93 -18.98
C PRO A 178 -3.03 -2.26 -19.45
N GLY A 179 -3.00 -0.94 -19.64
CA GLY A 179 -4.15 -0.20 -20.17
C GLY A 179 -5.25 0.16 -19.14
N ALA A 180 -5.31 -0.54 -18.00
CA ALA A 180 -6.29 -0.25 -16.95
C ALA A 180 -5.99 1.04 -16.19
N LYS A 181 -7.04 1.83 -15.92
CA LYS A 181 -7.02 2.98 -14.99
C LYS A 181 -7.42 2.53 -13.58
N HIS A 182 -7.63 3.47 -12.66
CA HIS A 182 -8.05 3.19 -11.29
C HIS A 182 -9.31 2.31 -11.25
N ASN A 183 -9.20 1.14 -10.60
CA ASN A 183 -10.25 0.12 -10.45
C ASN A 183 -10.83 -0.43 -11.77
N GLN A 184 -10.13 -0.26 -12.90
CA GLN A 184 -10.58 -0.79 -14.20
C GLN A 184 -9.89 -2.09 -14.59
N SER A 185 -9.11 -2.69 -13.68
CA SER A 185 -8.43 -3.97 -13.91
C SER A 185 -9.44 -5.08 -14.26
N VAL A 186 -10.57 -5.11 -13.54
CA VAL A 186 -11.70 -6.04 -13.79
C VAL A 186 -12.40 -5.79 -15.13
N ASP A 187 -12.45 -4.53 -15.59
CA ASP A 187 -13.10 -4.19 -16.87
C ASP A 187 -12.20 -4.52 -18.06
N VAL A 188 -10.89 -4.24 -17.94
CA VAL A 188 -9.92 -4.36 -19.02
C VAL A 188 -9.46 -5.81 -19.22
N ALA A 189 -9.33 -6.57 -18.13
CA ALA A 189 -8.82 -7.93 -18.15
C ALA A 189 -9.70 -8.86 -17.29
N ALA A 190 -11.01 -8.90 -17.57
CA ALA A 190 -12.00 -9.57 -16.72
C ALA A 190 -11.70 -11.04 -16.43
N GLU A 191 -11.33 -11.81 -17.46
CA GLU A 191 -11.01 -13.24 -17.32
C GLU A 191 -9.75 -13.42 -16.47
N ASP A 192 -8.66 -12.71 -16.80
CA ASP A 192 -7.42 -12.76 -16.03
C ASP A 192 -7.63 -12.30 -14.58
N TYR A 193 -8.48 -11.29 -14.36
CA TYR A 193 -8.81 -10.76 -13.04
C TYR A 193 -9.50 -11.81 -12.18
N ALA A 194 -10.49 -12.50 -12.75
CA ALA A 194 -11.15 -13.62 -12.10
C ALA A 194 -10.16 -14.75 -11.82
N GLN A 195 -9.32 -15.12 -12.79
CA GLN A 195 -8.32 -16.18 -12.63
C GLN A 195 -7.30 -15.85 -11.53
N HIS A 196 -6.69 -14.66 -11.56
CA HIS A 196 -5.75 -14.22 -10.52
C HIS A 196 -6.39 -14.22 -9.14
N THR A 197 -7.60 -13.69 -9.00
CA THR A 197 -8.28 -13.60 -7.70
C THR A 197 -8.70 -14.97 -7.16
N VAL A 198 -9.36 -15.78 -7.97
CA VAL A 198 -9.88 -17.09 -7.57
C VAL A 198 -8.72 -18.05 -7.29
N GLN A 199 -7.77 -18.19 -8.22
CA GLN A 199 -6.66 -19.12 -8.04
C GLN A 199 -5.75 -18.74 -6.87
N PHE A 200 -5.64 -17.46 -6.53
CA PHE A 200 -4.93 -17.01 -5.33
C PHE A 200 -5.61 -17.52 -4.06
N PHE A 201 -6.94 -17.36 -3.94
CA PHE A 201 -7.67 -17.87 -2.78
C PHE A 201 -7.75 -19.40 -2.76
N ASP A 202 -7.90 -20.07 -3.91
CA ASP A 202 -7.85 -21.54 -3.98
C ASP A 202 -6.53 -22.05 -3.39
N ARG A 203 -5.42 -21.41 -3.77
CA ARG A 203 -4.09 -21.78 -3.30
C ARG A 203 -3.88 -21.51 -1.81
N PHE A 204 -4.19 -20.29 -1.35
CA PHE A 204 -3.73 -19.78 -0.07
C PHE A 204 -4.79 -19.77 1.04
N LEU A 205 -6.07 -19.94 0.69
CA LEU A 205 -7.17 -20.05 1.63
C LEU A 205 -7.80 -21.45 1.62
N ALA A 206 -8.18 -21.98 0.45
CA ALA A 206 -8.73 -23.34 0.36
C ALA A 206 -7.66 -24.44 0.47
N GLY A 207 -6.39 -24.09 0.28
CA GLY A 207 -5.26 -25.01 0.38
C GLY A 207 -5.10 -25.93 -0.83
N GLU A 208 -5.76 -25.62 -1.94
CA GLU A 208 -5.71 -26.41 -3.16
C GLU A 208 -4.31 -26.36 -3.80
N ARG A 209 -3.87 -27.53 -4.28
CA ARG A 209 -2.55 -27.71 -4.90
C ARG A 209 -2.71 -28.28 -6.29
N HIS A 210 -3.15 -27.45 -7.23
CA HIS A 210 -3.25 -27.85 -8.63
C HIS A 210 -2.02 -27.38 -9.42
N PRO A 211 -1.35 -28.24 -10.23
CA PRO A 211 -0.18 -27.84 -11.02
C PRO A 211 -0.42 -26.73 -12.03
N SER A 212 -1.68 -26.50 -12.42
CA SER A 212 -2.08 -25.42 -13.33
C SER A 212 -2.43 -24.11 -12.62
N ASN A 213 -2.37 -24.07 -11.28
CA ASN A 213 -2.65 -22.85 -10.53
C ASN A 213 -1.50 -21.85 -10.76
N LEU A 214 -1.83 -20.59 -11.07
CA LEU A 214 -0.87 -19.51 -11.34
C LEU A 214 0.16 -19.30 -10.22
N TYR A 215 -0.17 -19.72 -9.00
CA TYR A 215 0.65 -19.59 -7.79
C TYR A 215 1.22 -20.94 -7.33
N TYR A 216 1.31 -21.91 -8.24
CA TYR A 216 1.92 -23.22 -8.01
C TYR A 216 3.44 -23.18 -8.25
N GLY A 217 4.23 -23.50 -7.21
CA GLY A 217 5.70 -23.42 -7.24
C GLY A 217 6.21 -21.99 -7.09
N ASP A 218 7.47 -21.82 -6.65
CA ASP A 218 8.14 -20.51 -6.51
C ASP A 218 8.44 -19.82 -7.86
N LEU A 219 7.63 -20.06 -8.90
CA LEU A 219 7.76 -19.49 -10.24
C LEU A 219 7.31 -18.02 -10.23
N ILE A 220 8.13 -17.21 -9.59
CA ILE A 220 8.10 -15.75 -9.56
C ILE A 220 8.60 -15.14 -10.89
N GLU A 221 9.13 -15.94 -11.83
CA GLU A 221 9.72 -15.41 -13.07
C GLU A 221 8.70 -15.05 -14.17
N GLY A 222 7.45 -15.51 -14.09
CA GLY A 222 6.44 -15.32 -15.16
C GLY A 222 5.60 -14.05 -15.05
N ILE A 223 5.49 -13.48 -13.85
CA ILE A 223 4.68 -12.25 -13.59
C ILE A 223 5.57 -10.99 -13.65
N THR A 224 6.89 -11.17 -13.81
CA THR A 224 7.93 -10.14 -13.72
C THR A 224 8.51 -9.72 -15.07
N ALA A 225 7.74 -9.84 -16.16
CA ALA A 225 8.08 -9.14 -17.41
C ALA A 225 8.23 -7.62 -17.21
N SER A 226 7.66 -7.06 -16.12
CA SER A 226 7.84 -5.66 -15.72
C SER A 226 9.05 -5.37 -14.81
N GLU A 227 9.80 -6.38 -14.33
CA GLU A 227 10.98 -6.15 -13.46
C GLU A 227 12.25 -5.87 -14.27
N ARG A 228 12.39 -6.45 -15.47
CA ARG A 228 13.59 -6.28 -16.32
C ARG A 228 13.80 -4.83 -16.79
N GLU A 229 12.76 -4.01 -16.81
CA GLU A 229 12.84 -2.60 -17.18
C GLU A 229 13.33 -1.70 -16.04
N TYR A 230 13.27 -2.16 -14.77
CA TYR A 230 13.55 -1.30 -13.60
C TYR A 230 14.94 -1.48 -13.00
N HIS A 231 15.56 -2.67 -13.10
CA HIS A 231 16.98 -2.83 -12.69
C HIS A 231 17.92 -1.90 -13.48
N HIS A 232 17.52 -1.46 -14.67
CA HIS A 232 18.27 -0.50 -15.47
C HIS A 232 18.01 0.97 -15.09
N ILE A 233 16.93 1.28 -14.35
CA ILE A 233 16.55 2.66 -13.96
C ILE A 233 16.94 2.95 -12.49
N SER A 234 16.89 1.95 -11.61
CA SER A 234 17.24 2.11 -10.19
C SER A 234 18.75 2.20 -9.92
N LEU A 235 19.60 1.59 -10.75
CA LEU A 235 21.07 1.70 -10.58
C LEU A 235 21.62 3.08 -11.00
N ASP A 236 20.88 3.80 -11.85
CA ASP A 236 21.26 5.15 -12.31
C ASP A 236 20.76 6.27 -11.38
N THR A 237 19.98 5.95 -10.33
CA THR A 237 19.40 6.95 -9.42
C THR A 237 19.75 6.77 -7.94
N GLU A 238 20.54 5.75 -7.57
CA GLU A 238 21.01 5.51 -6.20
C GLU A 238 22.54 5.27 -6.08
N SER A 239 23.36 5.74 -7.03
CA SER A 239 24.83 5.57 -6.98
C SER A 239 25.66 6.86 -6.87
N ALA A 240 25.04 7.99 -6.51
CA ALA A 240 25.77 9.18 -6.12
C ALA A 240 25.40 9.54 -4.67
N ASP A 241 26.43 9.62 -3.83
CA ASP A 241 26.43 10.12 -2.46
C ASP A 241 26.29 9.06 -1.34
N ASP A 242 27.33 8.25 -1.15
CA ASP A 242 28.04 8.22 0.15
C ASP A 242 29.45 7.62 0.02
N ASP A 243 30.34 8.04 0.92
CA ASP A 243 31.74 7.63 1.14
C ASP A 243 32.84 8.16 0.19
N SER A 244 33.11 9.47 0.30
CA SER A 244 34.47 9.89 0.66
C SER A 244 34.44 11.30 1.24
N LEU A 245 34.85 11.44 2.52
CA LEU A 245 35.58 12.58 3.11
C LEU A 245 35.56 12.47 4.65
N LEU A 246 36.40 11.58 5.19
CA LEU A 246 37.01 11.82 6.49
C LEU A 246 38.34 12.56 6.25
N VAL A 247 38.26 13.89 6.17
CA VAL A 247 39.40 14.78 6.49
C VAL A 247 38.85 15.99 7.25
N GLY A 248 38.90 15.94 8.58
CA GLY A 248 38.98 17.11 9.46
C GLY A 248 40.32 16.98 10.21
N ALA A 249 41.32 17.78 9.87
CA ALA A 249 41.58 19.14 10.37
C ALA A 249 42.31 19.16 11.74
N GLY A 250 43.53 19.72 11.73
CA GLY A 250 44.01 20.57 12.83
C GLY A 250 45.23 20.10 13.64
N ALA A 251 46.42 20.53 13.23
CA ALA A 251 47.54 21.02 14.05
C ALA A 251 48.62 21.48 13.03
N GLY A 252 49.11 22.71 12.96
CA GLY A 252 49.32 23.70 14.02
C GLY A 252 50.71 23.57 14.59
N GLU A 253 51.76 23.77 13.78
CA GLU A 253 53.15 24.02 14.22
C GLU A 253 53.99 24.47 13.01
N GLU A 254 54.27 25.77 12.92
CA GLU A 254 55.40 26.31 12.15
C GLU A 254 56.46 26.72 13.17
N ASP A 255 57.63 26.11 13.08
CA ASP A 255 58.87 26.60 13.67
C ASP A 255 60.05 26.11 12.82
N PHE A 256 61.05 27.00 12.69
CA PHE A 256 62.42 26.87 12.18
C PHE A 256 62.81 27.40 10.78
N ASP A 257 63.64 28.45 10.89
CA ASP A 257 64.68 29.07 10.03
C ASP A 257 64.30 29.98 8.85
#